data_AF-A0A9Q1MZC0-F1
#
_entry.id   AF-A0A9Q1MZC0-F1
#
_cell.length_a   1.000
_cell.length_b   1.000
_cell.length_c   1.000
_cell.angle_alpha   90.00
_cell.angle_beta   90.00
_cell.angle_gamma   90.00
#
_symmetry.space_group_name_H-M   'P 1'
#
loop_
_entity.id
_entity.type
_entity.pdbx_description
1 polymer ?
#
loop_
_entity_poly.entity_id
_entity_poly.type
_entity_poly.pdbx_seq_one_letter_code
_entity_poly.pdbx_strand_id
1 'polypeptide(L)'
;MAFKSIVLTIAIMAVLSSISHAFDPSPLQDFCVAVDDAKSAVFVNGKFCKDPKDVTADDFFKSDLNIPGNTSNQLGSAVTAVNVNNLPGLNTLGISLARIDYASYGLNPPHTHPRGTEFLVVLEGTLYVGFVLSNPGPNMKNKLFTKILHAGDVFVFPIGLIHFQFNVGKTKAVAFAGLSSQNPGVITIANAVFGSDPPINDDVLAKAFQVDKKVVDYLQSQFWWDNN
;
A
#
# COMPACT_ATOMS: atom_id res chain seq x y z
N MET A 1 -10.59 34.43 -39.31
CA MET A 1 -10.77 32.97 -39.22
C MET A 1 -9.78 32.31 -38.25
N ALA A 2 -8.48 32.64 -38.30
CA ALA A 2 -7.46 32.02 -37.44
C ALA A 2 -7.73 32.08 -35.93
N PHE A 3 -8.19 33.22 -35.39
CA PHE A 3 -8.47 33.36 -33.95
C PHE A 3 -9.58 32.44 -33.44
N LYS A 4 -10.69 32.30 -34.20
CA LYS A 4 -11.78 31.37 -33.87
C LYS A 4 -11.31 29.91 -33.93
N SER A 5 -10.43 29.60 -34.88
CA SER A 5 -9.82 28.28 -35.01
C SER A 5 -8.93 27.95 -33.81
N ILE A 6 -8.12 28.91 -33.34
CA ILE A 6 -7.24 28.74 -32.18
C ILE A 6 -8.05 28.53 -30.90
N VAL A 7 -9.10 29.33 -30.67
CA VAL A 7 -9.98 29.19 -29.50
C VAL A 7 -10.69 27.83 -29.51
N LEU A 8 -11.15 27.37 -30.67
CA LEU A 8 -11.77 26.05 -30.82
C LEU A 8 -10.77 24.92 -30.54
N THR A 9 -9.54 25.01 -31.05
CA THR A 9 -8.49 24.01 -30.78
C THR A 9 -8.11 23.97 -29.31
N ILE A 10 -8.00 25.12 -28.63
CA ILE A 10 -7.73 25.18 -27.18
C ILE A 10 -8.89 24.56 -26.40
N ALA A 11 -10.14 24.87 -26.77
CA ALA A 11 -11.32 24.29 -26.13
C ALA A 11 -11.38 22.75 -26.32
N ILE A 12 -11.05 22.25 -27.51
CA ILE A 12 -10.97 20.82 -27.79
C ILE A 12 -9.84 20.17 -26.98
N MET A 13 -8.65 20.77 -26.91
CA MET A 13 -7.54 20.23 -26.10
C MET A 13 -7.84 20.26 -24.60
N ALA A 14 -8.55 21.27 -24.10
CA ALA A 14 -8.97 21.35 -22.70
C ALA A 14 -10.05 20.31 -22.33
N VAL A 15 -10.88 19.91 -23.31
CA VAL A 15 -11.86 18.82 -23.14
C VAL A 15 -11.21 17.44 -23.28
N LEU A 16 -10.17 17.32 -24.11
CA LEU A 16 -9.40 16.09 -24.33
C LEU A 16 -8.29 15.85 -23.31
N SER A 17 -7.92 16.86 -22.51
CA SER A 17 -7.08 16.67 -21.33
C SER A 17 -7.88 15.91 -20.28
N SER A 18 -7.86 14.58 -20.42
CA SER A 18 -8.36 13.62 -19.45
C SER A 18 -7.80 13.97 -18.08
N ILE A 19 -8.70 14.20 -17.12
CA ILE A 19 -8.32 14.32 -15.72
C ILE A 19 -7.73 12.96 -15.34
N SER A 20 -6.41 12.89 -15.25
CA SER A 20 -5.73 11.69 -14.80
C SER A 20 -6.00 11.58 -13.30
N HIS A 21 -6.92 10.71 -12.91
CA HIS A 21 -7.15 10.43 -11.50
C HIS A 21 -6.02 9.54 -10.99
N ALA A 22 -5.22 10.07 -10.06
CA ALA A 22 -4.16 9.34 -9.36
C ALA A 22 -4.71 8.49 -8.18
N PHE A 23 -6.03 8.36 -8.08
CA PHE A 23 -6.76 7.71 -7.01
C PHE A 23 -7.87 6.84 -7.60
N ASP A 24 -8.45 5.96 -6.78
CA ASP A 24 -9.60 5.14 -7.19
C ASP A 24 -10.72 6.03 -7.76
N PRO A 25 -11.28 5.69 -8.94
CA PRO A 25 -12.39 6.44 -9.51
C PRO A 25 -13.64 6.40 -8.62
N SER A 26 -14.42 7.48 -8.60
CA SER A 26 -15.72 7.47 -7.93
C SER A 26 -16.64 6.39 -8.52
N PRO A 27 -17.41 5.67 -7.68
CA PRO A 27 -18.37 4.68 -8.18
C PRO A 27 -19.48 5.37 -8.99
N LEU A 28 -19.96 4.69 -10.03
CA LEU A 28 -21.05 5.16 -10.91
C LEU A 28 -22.42 4.54 -10.56
N GLN A 29 -22.44 3.66 -9.56
CA GLN A 29 -23.61 2.95 -9.05
C GLN A 29 -23.34 2.53 -7.60
N ASP A 30 -24.37 2.11 -6.87
CA ASP A 30 -24.26 1.79 -5.43
C ASP A 30 -23.24 0.68 -5.12
N PHE A 31 -23.12 -0.32 -5.99
CA PHE A 31 -22.13 -1.39 -5.85
C PHE A 31 -21.72 -2.00 -7.20
N CYS A 32 -20.53 -2.59 -7.25
CA CYS A 32 -20.03 -3.38 -8.38
C CYS A 32 -19.12 -4.49 -7.81
N VAL A 33 -19.71 -5.59 -7.34
CA VAL A 33 -18.95 -6.71 -6.75
C VAL A 33 -17.97 -7.28 -7.77
N ALA A 34 -16.68 -7.36 -7.44
CA ALA A 34 -15.68 -7.93 -8.34
C ALA A 34 -15.96 -9.40 -8.68
N VAL A 35 -15.65 -9.80 -9.91
CA VAL A 35 -15.59 -11.22 -10.32
C VAL A 35 -14.15 -11.63 -10.63
N ASP A 36 -13.86 -12.92 -10.51
CA ASP A 36 -12.55 -13.44 -10.88
C ASP A 36 -12.35 -13.40 -12.40
N ASP A 37 -11.38 -12.58 -12.83
CA ASP A 37 -11.07 -12.28 -14.23
C ASP A 37 -10.51 -13.47 -15.03
N ALA A 38 -10.40 -14.67 -14.42
CA ALA A 38 -9.67 -15.82 -14.94
C ALA A 38 -10.19 -16.38 -16.28
N LYS A 39 -11.33 -15.90 -16.79
CA LYS A 39 -11.89 -16.25 -18.09
C LYS A 39 -12.06 -15.06 -19.05
N SER A 40 -11.65 -13.85 -18.65
CA SER A 40 -11.76 -12.66 -19.49
C SER A 40 -10.52 -12.47 -20.35
N ALA A 41 -10.71 -12.22 -21.65
CA ALA A 41 -9.63 -11.85 -22.57
C ALA A 41 -9.22 -10.36 -22.45
N VAL A 42 -9.88 -9.60 -21.56
CA VAL A 42 -9.74 -8.14 -21.46
C VAL A 42 -9.31 -7.74 -20.06
N PHE A 43 -8.28 -6.91 -19.96
CA PHE A 43 -7.82 -6.27 -18.74
C PHE A 43 -8.43 -4.87 -18.63
N VAL A 44 -9.10 -4.57 -17.51
CA VAL A 44 -9.71 -3.26 -17.23
C VAL A 44 -9.04 -2.59 -16.05
N ASN A 45 -9.21 -1.28 -15.90
CA ASN A 45 -8.81 -0.59 -14.68
C ASN A 45 -9.77 -0.96 -13.54
N GLY A 46 -9.33 -1.77 -12.60
CA GLY A 46 -10.16 -2.32 -11.52
C GLY A 46 -10.54 -3.78 -11.77
N LYS A 47 -11.83 -4.11 -11.60
CA LYS A 47 -12.39 -5.46 -11.77
C LYS A 47 -13.75 -5.39 -12.47
N PHE A 48 -14.11 -6.45 -13.21
CA PHE A 48 -15.47 -6.58 -13.74
C PHE A 48 -16.51 -6.75 -12.63
N CYS A 49 -17.74 -6.30 -12.87
CA CYS A 49 -18.85 -6.44 -11.92
C CYS A 49 -19.62 -7.76 -12.13
N LYS A 50 -20.01 -8.40 -11.03
CA LYS A 50 -21.05 -9.44 -10.98
C LYS A 50 -22.41 -8.88 -11.38
N ASP A 51 -23.30 -9.69 -11.96
CA ASP A 51 -24.69 -9.27 -12.23
C ASP A 51 -25.36 -8.89 -10.90
N PRO A 52 -25.93 -7.68 -10.75
CA PRO A 52 -26.60 -7.25 -9.53
C PRO A 52 -27.69 -8.19 -9.02
N LYS A 53 -28.30 -9.01 -9.88
CA LYS A 53 -29.32 -10.00 -9.49
C LYS A 53 -28.76 -11.19 -8.73
N ASP A 54 -27.47 -11.48 -8.91
CA ASP A 54 -26.77 -12.60 -8.28
C ASP A 54 -25.97 -12.17 -7.04
N VAL A 55 -25.98 -10.87 -6.72
CA VAL A 55 -25.27 -10.31 -5.56
C VAL A 55 -26.02 -10.62 -4.26
N THR A 56 -25.27 -11.01 -3.23
CA THR A 56 -25.78 -11.36 -1.90
C THR A 56 -24.97 -10.64 -0.81
N ALA A 57 -25.42 -10.74 0.45
CA ALA A 57 -24.69 -10.17 1.58
C ALA A 57 -23.28 -10.78 1.74
N ASP A 58 -23.10 -12.04 1.35
CA ASP A 58 -21.82 -12.75 1.45
C ASP A 58 -20.75 -12.13 0.54
N ASP A 59 -21.13 -11.45 -0.54
CA ASP A 59 -20.19 -10.75 -1.44
C ASP A 59 -19.54 -9.51 -0.76
N PHE A 60 -20.13 -9.02 0.34
CA PHE A 60 -19.66 -7.88 1.14
C PHE A 60 -19.13 -8.28 2.52
N PHE A 61 -19.05 -9.59 2.80
CA PHE A 61 -18.67 -10.10 4.11
C PHE A 61 -17.34 -10.86 4.06
N LYS A 62 -16.51 -10.64 5.08
CA LYS A 62 -15.30 -11.42 5.34
C LYS A 62 -15.19 -11.73 6.83
N SER A 63 -15.16 -13.00 7.17
CA SER A 63 -14.86 -13.49 8.51
C SER A 63 -13.35 -13.51 8.79
N ASP A 64 -12.98 -13.95 10.00
CA ASP A 64 -11.63 -14.39 10.36
C ASP A 64 -10.58 -13.29 10.54
N LEU A 65 -10.94 -12.02 10.37
CA LEU A 65 -10.06 -10.91 10.72
C LEU A 65 -9.79 -10.82 12.24
N ASN A 66 -10.56 -11.54 13.06
CA ASN A 66 -10.30 -11.71 14.48
C ASN A 66 -9.14 -12.69 14.77
N ILE A 67 -8.77 -13.54 13.82
CA ILE A 67 -7.70 -14.53 13.98
C ILE A 67 -6.34 -13.83 13.81
N PRO A 68 -5.41 -13.95 14.78
CA PRO A 68 -4.08 -13.35 14.65
C PRO A 68 -3.26 -13.97 13.51
N GLY A 69 -2.55 -13.13 12.76
CA GLY A 69 -1.57 -13.58 11.77
C GLY A 69 -0.36 -14.31 12.40
N ASN A 70 0.33 -15.14 11.62
CA ASN A 70 1.50 -15.88 12.10
C ASN A 70 2.76 -14.98 12.14
N THR A 71 3.12 -14.52 13.33
CA THR A 71 4.31 -13.68 13.57
C THR A 71 5.60 -14.48 13.78
N SER A 72 5.59 -15.80 13.59
CA SER A 72 6.78 -16.66 13.67
C SER A 72 7.62 -16.57 12.39
N ASN A 73 8.09 -15.37 12.07
CA ASN A 73 8.91 -15.07 10.89
C ASN A 73 10.03 -14.07 11.24
N GLN A 74 10.92 -13.80 10.28
CA GLN A 74 12.12 -12.99 10.50
C GLN A 74 11.81 -11.54 10.94
N LEU A 75 10.66 -11.01 10.52
CA LEU A 75 10.22 -9.66 10.85
C LEU A 75 9.43 -9.62 12.16
N GLY A 76 8.91 -10.74 12.63
CA GLY A 76 8.07 -10.80 13.82
C GLY A 76 6.72 -10.10 13.65
N SER A 77 6.23 -9.92 12.42
CA SER A 77 4.95 -9.28 12.13
C SER A 77 4.20 -10.01 11.01
N ALA A 78 2.88 -9.86 10.96
CA ALA A 78 2.05 -10.41 9.91
C ALA A 78 0.91 -9.45 9.59
N VAL A 79 0.73 -9.14 8.30
CA VAL A 79 -0.36 -8.32 7.78
C VAL A 79 -1.43 -9.26 7.21
N THR A 80 -2.67 -9.05 7.62
CA THR A 80 -3.84 -9.72 7.03
C THR A 80 -4.65 -8.67 6.31
N ALA A 81 -4.42 -8.54 5.00
CA ALA A 81 -5.11 -7.56 4.17
C ALA A 81 -6.57 -7.95 3.89
N VAL A 82 -7.44 -6.95 3.82
CA VAL A 82 -8.83 -7.02 3.37
C VAL A 82 -9.00 -6.00 2.26
N ASN A 83 -8.82 -6.45 1.03
CA ASN A 83 -8.82 -5.61 -0.18
C ASN A 83 -9.69 -6.26 -1.26
N VAL A 84 -9.82 -5.63 -2.42
CA VAL A 84 -10.71 -6.10 -3.49
C VAL A 84 -10.46 -7.56 -3.93
N ASN A 85 -9.24 -8.08 -3.76
CA ASN A 85 -8.89 -9.44 -4.18
C ASN A 85 -9.41 -10.52 -3.22
N ASN A 86 -9.81 -10.16 -2.00
CA ASN A 86 -10.28 -11.12 -1.00
C ASN A 86 -11.57 -10.68 -0.27
N LEU A 87 -12.09 -9.50 -0.61
CA LEU A 87 -13.43 -9.02 -0.32
C LEU A 87 -13.97 -8.30 -1.57
N PRO A 88 -14.60 -9.03 -2.50
CA PRO A 88 -14.99 -8.51 -3.83
C PRO A 88 -15.94 -7.31 -3.80
N GLY A 89 -16.77 -7.20 -2.75
CA GLY A 89 -17.65 -6.05 -2.53
C GLY A 89 -16.94 -4.70 -2.35
N LEU A 90 -15.62 -4.66 -2.16
CA LEU A 90 -14.84 -3.42 -2.09
C LEU A 90 -14.59 -2.75 -3.45
N ASN A 91 -14.86 -3.45 -4.55
CA ASN A 91 -14.58 -2.92 -5.88
C ASN A 91 -15.39 -1.65 -6.15
N THR A 92 -14.71 -0.65 -6.72
CA THR A 92 -15.17 0.72 -6.98
C THR A 92 -15.39 1.61 -5.75
N LEU A 93 -15.20 1.11 -4.52
CA LEU A 93 -15.53 1.86 -3.30
C LEU A 93 -14.36 2.68 -2.72
N GLY A 94 -13.15 2.56 -3.28
CA GLY A 94 -12.03 3.42 -2.91
C GLY A 94 -11.45 3.19 -1.51
N ILE A 95 -11.73 2.04 -0.89
CA ILE A 95 -11.26 1.73 0.48
C ILE A 95 -10.81 0.27 0.63
N SER A 96 -9.92 0.04 1.58
CA SER A 96 -9.54 -1.30 2.07
C SER A 96 -9.13 -1.23 3.54
N LEU A 97 -8.92 -2.40 4.15
CA LEU A 97 -8.55 -2.56 5.55
C LEU A 97 -7.38 -3.55 5.64
N ALA A 98 -6.58 -3.47 6.69
CA ALA A 98 -5.67 -4.52 7.08
C ALA A 98 -5.65 -4.67 8.60
N ARG A 99 -5.50 -5.90 9.08
CA ARG A 99 -5.08 -6.19 10.44
C ARG A 99 -3.58 -6.44 10.44
N ILE A 100 -2.88 -5.96 11.46
CA ILE A 100 -1.45 -6.22 11.62
C ILE A 100 -1.19 -6.73 13.03
N ASP A 101 -0.59 -7.91 13.11
CA ASP A 101 -0.16 -8.54 14.34
C ASP A 101 1.36 -8.45 14.47
N TYR A 102 1.85 -8.12 15.66
CA TYR A 102 3.27 -8.00 15.96
C TYR A 102 3.63 -8.90 17.16
N ALA A 103 4.67 -9.73 17.00
CA ALA A 103 5.40 -10.30 18.12
C ALA A 103 6.10 -9.18 18.92
N SER A 104 6.62 -9.50 20.11
CA SER A 104 7.51 -8.57 20.82
C SER A 104 8.70 -8.21 19.92
N TYR A 105 9.00 -6.92 19.79
CA TYR A 105 10.03 -6.41 18.87
C TYR A 105 9.79 -6.76 17.39
N GLY A 106 8.55 -7.06 17.02
CA GLY A 106 8.14 -7.24 15.63
C GLY A 106 8.17 -5.92 14.85
N LEU A 107 8.54 -6.00 13.58
CA LEU A 107 8.67 -4.90 12.64
C LEU A 107 7.77 -5.13 11.44
N ASN A 108 6.89 -4.17 11.13
CA ASN A 108 6.44 -3.99 9.77
C ASN A 108 7.45 -3.04 9.10
N PRO A 109 8.31 -3.55 8.19
CA PRO A 109 9.51 -2.86 7.75
C PRO A 109 9.20 -1.60 6.95
N PRO A 110 10.19 -0.75 6.63
CA PRO A 110 10.00 0.37 5.73
C PRO A 110 9.32 -0.07 4.43
N HIS A 111 8.13 0.48 4.18
CA HIS A 111 7.31 0.21 3.01
C HIS A 111 6.55 1.47 2.57
N THR A 112 5.91 1.39 1.40
CA THR A 112 5.04 2.46 0.89
C THR A 112 3.82 1.89 0.18
N HIS A 113 2.72 2.64 0.22
CA HIS A 113 1.50 2.37 -0.53
C HIS A 113 1.40 3.35 -1.71
N PRO A 114 1.66 2.91 -2.96
CA PRO A 114 1.71 3.81 -4.10
C PRO A 114 0.34 4.41 -4.47
N ARG A 115 -0.77 3.81 -4.00
CA ARG A 115 -2.12 4.19 -4.42
C ARG A 115 -3.09 4.49 -3.27
N GLY A 116 -2.63 4.48 -2.02
CA GLY A 116 -3.50 4.75 -0.87
C GLY A 116 -2.79 5.50 0.25
N THR A 117 -3.49 6.46 0.87
CA THR A 117 -3.14 6.94 2.21
C THR A 117 -3.60 5.90 3.22
N GLU A 118 -2.82 5.71 4.27
CA GLU A 118 -3.16 4.81 5.38
C GLU A 118 -3.43 5.62 6.65
N PHE A 119 -4.42 5.21 7.43
CA PHE A 119 -4.44 5.52 8.85
C PHE A 119 -4.39 4.22 9.65
N LEU A 120 -3.69 4.25 10.77
CA LEU A 120 -3.50 3.11 11.66
C LEU A 120 -4.12 3.43 13.02
N VAL A 121 -4.87 2.49 13.58
CA VAL A 121 -5.38 2.51 14.94
C VAL A 121 -4.76 1.35 15.71
N VAL A 122 -4.14 1.64 16.85
CA VAL A 122 -3.59 0.59 17.73
C VAL A 122 -4.71 0.03 18.59
N LEU A 123 -4.90 -1.30 18.56
CA LEU A 123 -5.88 -1.97 19.42
C LEU A 123 -5.23 -2.48 20.70
N GLU A 124 -4.01 -3.03 20.60
CA GLU A 124 -3.27 -3.59 21.73
C GLU A 124 -1.77 -3.30 21.60
N GLY A 125 -1.09 -3.19 22.75
CA GLY A 125 0.37 -3.04 22.82
C GLY A 125 0.87 -1.62 22.60
N THR A 126 2.11 -1.49 22.12
CA THR A 126 2.79 -0.20 21.97
C THR A 126 3.65 -0.19 20.72
N LEU A 127 3.37 0.74 19.80
CA LEU A 127 4.02 0.80 18.50
C LEU A 127 4.80 2.11 18.34
N TYR A 128 6.08 2.01 18.01
CA TYR A 128 6.86 3.11 17.46
C TYR A 128 6.61 3.16 15.95
N VAL A 129 5.95 4.22 15.49
CA VAL A 129 5.58 4.38 14.08
C VAL A 129 6.23 5.62 13.50
N GLY A 130 6.39 5.67 12.17
CA GLY A 130 6.78 6.91 11.52
C GLY A 130 6.81 6.84 10.00
N PHE A 131 6.85 8.01 9.38
CA PHE A 131 7.06 8.18 7.95
C PHE A 131 8.13 9.23 7.65
N VAL A 132 8.78 9.08 6.50
CA VAL A 132 9.85 9.96 6.04
C VAL A 132 9.34 10.83 4.90
N LEU A 133 9.58 12.14 4.99
CA LEU A 133 9.23 13.07 3.92
C LEU A 133 10.07 12.83 2.66
N SER A 134 9.51 13.21 1.52
CA SER A 134 10.22 13.27 0.25
C SER A 134 11.47 14.16 0.32
N ASN A 135 12.35 14.01 -0.67
CA ASN A 135 13.61 14.72 -0.73
C ASN A 135 13.37 16.23 -0.62
N PRO A 136 14.00 16.91 0.34
CA PRO A 136 13.90 18.34 0.47
C PRO A 136 14.78 19.04 -0.59
N GLY A 137 14.79 20.37 -0.57
CA GLY A 137 15.73 21.17 -1.35
C GLY A 137 17.21 20.91 -0.99
N PRO A 138 18.15 21.54 -1.75
CA PRO A 138 19.59 21.31 -1.59
C PRO A 138 20.08 21.48 -0.13
N ASN A 139 21.02 20.63 0.29
CA ASN A 139 21.65 20.63 1.63
C ASN A 139 20.71 20.36 2.81
N MET A 140 19.51 19.84 2.57
CA MET A 140 18.60 19.39 3.63
C MET A 140 18.50 17.87 3.69
N LYS A 141 18.18 17.33 4.87
CA LYS A 141 17.91 15.90 5.07
C LYS A 141 16.41 15.63 5.06
N ASN A 142 16.01 14.46 4.58
CA ASN A 142 14.63 13.99 4.71
C ASN A 142 14.21 14.00 6.19
N LYS A 143 13.04 14.56 6.47
CA LYS A 143 12.51 14.66 7.84
C LYS A 143 11.70 13.42 8.18
N LEU A 144 12.00 12.80 9.32
CA LEU A 144 11.19 11.75 9.93
C LEU A 144 10.12 12.37 10.85
N PHE A 145 8.87 11.97 10.66
CA PHE A 145 7.79 12.18 11.62
C PHE A 145 7.50 10.86 12.31
N THR A 146 7.47 10.87 13.64
CA THR A 146 7.34 9.65 14.42
C THR A 146 6.62 9.88 15.74
N LYS A 147 6.00 8.81 16.27
CA LYS A 147 5.33 8.79 17.56
C LYS A 147 5.37 7.37 18.14
N ILE A 148 5.33 7.27 19.47
CA ILE A 148 4.96 6.04 20.18
C ILE A 148 3.46 6.07 20.40
N LEU A 149 2.76 5.09 19.85
CA LEU A 149 1.32 4.90 19.96
C LEU A 149 1.00 3.81 21.00
N HIS A 150 -0.08 4.01 21.74
CA HIS A 150 -0.68 3.04 22.66
C HIS A 150 -2.07 2.65 22.15
N ALA A 151 -2.70 1.65 22.78
CA ALA A 151 -4.07 1.26 22.46
C ALA A 151 -5.04 2.45 22.45
N GLY A 152 -5.79 2.60 21.37
CA GLY A 152 -6.72 3.70 21.10
C GLY A 152 -6.11 4.86 20.30
N ASP A 153 -4.78 4.96 20.19
CA ASP A 153 -4.13 6.02 19.42
C ASP A 153 -4.23 5.77 17.91
N VAL A 154 -4.27 6.87 17.15
CA VAL A 154 -4.35 6.88 15.68
C VAL A 154 -3.16 7.63 15.08
N PHE A 155 -2.67 7.16 13.93
CA PHE A 155 -1.62 7.84 13.16
C PHE A 155 -1.86 7.70 11.66
N VAL A 156 -1.53 8.74 10.88
CA VAL A 156 -1.78 8.78 9.43
C VAL A 156 -0.45 8.75 8.68
N PHE A 157 -0.38 7.92 7.64
CA PHE A 157 0.72 7.81 6.71
C PHE A 157 0.27 8.34 5.33
N PRO A 158 0.80 9.48 4.87
CA PRO A 158 0.44 10.04 3.57
C PRO A 158 0.79 9.09 2.41
N ILE A 159 -0.08 9.05 1.39
CA ILE A 159 0.11 8.26 0.17
C ILE A 159 1.54 8.38 -0.39
N GLY A 160 2.14 7.24 -0.74
CA GLY A 160 3.44 7.18 -1.39
C GLY A 160 4.65 7.43 -0.49
N LEU A 161 4.49 7.86 0.78
CA LEU A 161 5.63 8.06 1.67
C LEU A 161 6.10 6.75 2.32
N ILE A 162 7.43 6.61 2.43
CA ILE A 162 8.05 5.48 3.14
C ILE A 162 7.71 5.61 4.62
N HIS A 163 7.15 4.54 5.19
CA HIS A 163 6.77 4.47 6.59
C HIS A 163 6.96 3.07 7.17
N PHE A 164 6.84 2.94 8.49
CA PHE A 164 7.08 1.69 9.21
C PHE A 164 6.33 1.68 10.55
N GLN A 165 6.21 0.48 11.13
CA GLN A 165 5.73 0.29 12.50
C GLN A 165 6.60 -0.74 13.22
N PHE A 166 7.01 -0.44 14.44
CA PHE A 166 7.87 -1.31 15.25
C PHE A 166 7.28 -1.48 16.64
N ASN A 167 7.06 -2.73 17.06
CA ASN A 167 6.58 -3.04 18.39
C ASN A 167 7.72 -2.90 19.42
N VAL A 168 7.78 -1.75 20.10
CA VAL A 168 8.77 -1.51 21.17
C VAL A 168 8.41 -2.22 22.48
N GLY A 169 7.23 -2.83 22.56
CA GLY A 169 6.74 -3.56 23.71
C GLY A 169 7.36 -4.96 23.88
N LYS A 170 7.33 -5.44 25.13
CA LYS A 170 7.72 -6.80 25.51
C LYS A 170 6.63 -7.85 25.25
N THR A 171 5.43 -7.40 24.89
CA THR A 171 4.26 -8.23 24.59
C THR A 171 3.87 -8.08 23.13
N LYS A 172 2.92 -8.89 22.67
CA LYS A 172 2.32 -8.72 21.34
C LYS A 172 1.61 -7.36 21.22
N ALA A 173 1.48 -6.89 19.99
CA ALA A 173 0.69 -5.71 19.64
C ALA A 173 -0.21 -6.03 18.45
N VAL A 174 -1.35 -5.34 18.38
CA VAL A 174 -2.35 -5.50 17.30
C VAL A 174 -2.76 -4.11 16.85
N ALA A 175 -2.81 -3.90 15.54
CA ALA A 175 -3.30 -2.67 14.95
C ALA A 175 -4.18 -2.94 13.72
N PHE A 176 -5.04 -1.99 13.40
CA PHE A 176 -5.84 -1.98 12.19
C PHE A 176 -5.48 -0.77 11.34
N ALA A 177 -5.32 -0.99 10.04
CA ALA A 177 -5.01 0.04 9.06
C ALA A 177 -6.17 0.19 8.07
N GLY A 178 -6.75 1.38 7.94
CA GLY A 178 -7.68 1.72 6.87
C GLY A 178 -6.94 2.44 5.75
N LEU A 179 -7.20 2.06 4.50
CA LEU A 179 -6.51 2.62 3.34
C LEU A 179 -7.48 3.22 2.32
N SER A 180 -7.09 4.33 1.71
CA SER A 180 -7.92 5.10 0.76
C SER A 180 -7.86 4.56 -0.69
N SER A 181 -7.85 3.24 -0.85
CA SER A 181 -7.96 2.57 -2.15
C SER A 181 -8.43 1.12 -1.94
N GLN A 182 -9.18 0.57 -2.89
CA GLN A 182 -9.56 -0.84 -2.95
C GLN A 182 -8.34 -1.75 -3.15
N ASN A 183 -7.26 -1.21 -3.71
CA ASN A 183 -5.99 -1.89 -3.95
C ASN A 183 -4.81 -0.90 -3.78
N PRO A 184 -4.43 -0.60 -2.53
CA PRO A 184 -3.39 0.40 -2.23
C PRO A 184 -2.01 0.00 -2.78
N GLY A 185 -1.77 -1.31 -2.95
CA GLY A 185 -0.47 -1.89 -3.26
C GLY A 185 0.52 -1.72 -2.11
N VAL A 186 1.59 -2.51 -2.11
CA VAL A 186 2.64 -2.40 -1.10
C VAL A 186 4.00 -2.57 -1.76
N ILE A 187 4.96 -1.74 -1.36
CA ILE A 187 6.35 -1.84 -1.80
C ILE A 187 7.20 -1.89 -0.54
N THR A 188 7.57 -3.10 -0.11
CA THR A 188 8.54 -3.31 0.96
C THR A 188 9.93 -2.92 0.46
N ILE A 189 10.51 -1.84 1.00
CA ILE A 189 11.64 -1.14 0.37
C ILE A 189 12.85 -2.05 0.18
N ALA A 190 13.23 -2.81 1.22
CA ALA A 190 14.39 -3.68 1.13
C ALA A 190 14.18 -4.83 0.14
N ASN A 191 13.00 -5.46 0.14
CA ASN A 191 12.66 -6.52 -0.81
C ASN A 191 12.61 -5.99 -2.25
N ALA A 192 12.01 -4.83 -2.49
CA ALA A 192 11.93 -4.23 -3.82
C ALA A 192 13.30 -3.81 -4.38
N VAL A 193 14.24 -3.39 -3.52
CA VAL A 193 15.57 -2.94 -3.94
C VAL A 193 16.56 -4.10 -4.08
N PHE A 194 16.55 -5.05 -3.15
CA PHE A 194 17.56 -6.11 -3.05
C PHE A 194 17.03 -7.51 -3.38
N GLY A 195 15.72 -7.73 -3.35
CA GLY A 195 15.07 -9.03 -3.61
C GLY A 195 14.20 -9.05 -4.88
N SER A 196 14.34 -8.08 -5.78
CA SER A 196 13.57 -8.05 -7.03
C SER A 196 13.92 -9.20 -7.96
N ASP A 197 12.98 -9.61 -8.81
CA ASP A 197 13.19 -10.58 -9.89
C ASP A 197 12.81 -9.97 -11.26
N PRO A 198 13.77 -9.80 -12.19
CA PRO A 198 15.20 -10.03 -12.02
C PRO A 198 15.85 -9.04 -11.02
N PRO A 199 17.04 -9.36 -10.45
CA PRO A 199 17.74 -8.45 -9.54
C PRO A 199 18.13 -7.13 -10.23
N ILE A 200 18.04 -6.02 -9.49
CA ILE A 200 18.62 -4.75 -9.95
C ILE A 200 20.13 -4.92 -10.14
N ASN A 201 20.66 -4.36 -11.22
CA ASN A 201 22.09 -4.40 -11.51
C ASN A 201 22.92 -3.89 -10.32
N ASP A 202 23.97 -4.63 -9.97
CA ASP A 202 24.82 -4.39 -8.81
C ASP A 202 25.63 -3.09 -8.91
N ASP A 203 26.06 -2.66 -10.11
CA ASP A 203 26.69 -1.35 -10.33
C ASP A 203 25.73 -0.20 -10.00
N VAL A 204 24.44 -0.35 -10.35
CA VAL A 204 23.41 0.65 -10.02
C VAL A 204 23.28 0.77 -8.51
N LEU A 205 23.14 -0.35 -7.80
CA LEU A 205 22.97 -0.35 -6.35
C LEU A 205 24.24 0.10 -5.62
N ALA A 206 25.43 -0.36 -6.02
CA ALA A 206 26.70 0.04 -5.44
C ALA A 206 26.89 1.55 -5.55
N LYS A 207 26.57 2.12 -6.73
CA LYS A 207 26.64 3.57 -6.96
C LYS A 207 25.58 4.33 -6.17
N ALA A 208 24.33 3.84 -6.13
CA ALA A 208 23.22 4.50 -5.45
C ALA A 208 23.41 4.52 -3.93
N PHE A 209 23.85 3.41 -3.34
CA PHE A 209 24.09 3.26 -1.90
C PHE A 209 25.48 3.73 -1.47
N GLN A 210 26.37 4.03 -2.42
CA GLN A 210 27.75 4.48 -2.18
C GLN A 210 28.57 3.46 -1.36
N VAL A 211 28.41 2.18 -1.72
CA VAL A 211 29.08 1.05 -1.07
C VAL A 211 29.76 0.17 -2.13
N ASP A 212 30.63 -0.72 -1.68
CA ASP A 212 31.24 -1.73 -2.55
C ASP A 212 30.21 -2.78 -3.00
N LYS A 213 30.44 -3.35 -4.19
CA LYS A 213 29.62 -4.44 -4.75
C LYS A 213 29.45 -5.62 -3.78
N LYS A 214 30.48 -5.95 -3.00
CA LYS A 214 30.40 -7.04 -2.00
C LYS A 214 29.28 -6.83 -0.97
N VAL A 215 29.00 -5.58 -0.60
CA VAL A 215 27.89 -5.25 0.31
C VAL A 215 26.56 -5.43 -0.41
N VAL A 216 26.48 -5.03 -1.67
CA VAL A 216 25.29 -5.24 -2.52
C VAL A 216 25.03 -6.73 -2.72
N ASP A 217 26.04 -7.51 -3.11
CA ASP A 217 25.95 -8.96 -3.29
C ASP A 217 25.45 -9.64 -2.00
N TYR A 218 25.99 -9.22 -0.85
CA TYR A 218 25.54 -9.70 0.45
C TYR A 218 24.05 -9.38 0.67
N LEU A 219 23.63 -8.13 0.43
CA LEU A 219 22.23 -7.72 0.59
C LEU A 219 21.30 -8.45 -0.39
N GLN A 220 21.69 -8.62 -1.66
CA GLN A 220 20.92 -9.37 -2.65
C GLN A 220 20.85 -10.87 -2.35
N SER A 221 21.84 -11.42 -1.63
CA SER A 221 21.80 -12.81 -1.16
C SER A 221 20.91 -13.04 0.07
N GLN A 222 20.46 -11.98 0.75
CA GLN A 222 19.59 -12.11 1.92
C GLN A 222 18.19 -12.57 1.50
N PHE A 223 17.52 -13.30 2.39
CA PHE A 223 16.10 -13.56 2.25
C PHE A 223 15.30 -12.36 2.74
N TRP A 224 14.66 -11.65 1.80
CA TRP A 224 13.81 -10.50 2.10
C TRP A 224 12.36 -10.96 2.33
N TRP A 225 11.96 -11.02 3.59
CA TRP A 225 10.62 -11.48 3.97
C TRP A 225 9.54 -10.47 3.56
N ASP A 226 8.48 -10.95 2.92
CA ASP A 226 7.22 -10.22 2.74
C ASP A 226 6.25 -10.65 3.83
N ASN A 227 5.74 -9.70 4.61
CA ASN A 227 4.79 -9.93 5.69
C ASN A 227 3.33 -9.65 5.28
N ASN A 228 3.08 -9.37 3.99
CA ASN A 228 1.76 -9.16 3.40
C ASN A 228 1.02 -10.43 3.00
#